data_AF-A0A9Q0X152-F1
#
_entry.id   AF-A0A9Q0X152-F1
#
_cell.length_a   1.000
_cell.length_b   1.000
_cell.length_c   1.000
_cell.angle_alpha   90.00
_cell.angle_beta   90.00
_cell.angle_gamma   90.00
#
_symmetry.space_group_name_H-M   'P 1'
#
loop_
_entity.id
_entity.type
_entity.pdbx_description
1 polymer ?
#
loop_
_entity_poly.entity_id
_entity_poly.type
_entity_poly.pdbx_seq_one_letter_code
_entity_poly.pdbx_strand_id
1 'polypeptide(L)'
;MKKSRELLFAELCKYLALDKEEVKRKWSKMDQEEKRVLIKGFVDEWGVNFHPLSARSAKEMIEVYLHEGKPPSNSSGSKLFPGLKSIMGFSQ
;
A
#
# COMPACT_ATOMS: atom_id res chain seq x y z
N MET A 1 -1.79 -9.59 1.94
CA MET A 1 -0.95 -9.18 0.79
C MET A 1 -1.59 -9.35 -0.60
N LYS A 2 -2.70 -10.08 -0.80
CA LYS A 2 -3.32 -10.22 -2.14
C LYS A 2 -3.94 -8.90 -2.65
N LYS A 3 -4.73 -8.25 -1.80
CA LYS A 3 -5.38 -6.96 -2.11
C LYS A 3 -4.40 -5.83 -2.45
N SER A 4 -3.26 -5.77 -1.75
CA SER A 4 -2.24 -4.76 -2.01
C SER A 4 -1.57 -4.93 -3.38
N ARG A 5 -1.36 -6.18 -3.82
CA ARG A 5 -0.83 -6.48 -5.17
C ARG A 5 -1.84 -6.15 -6.26
N GLU A 6 -3.11 -6.44 -6.04
CA GLU A 6 -4.20 -6.10 -6.99
C GLU A 6 -4.35 -4.60 -7.16
N LEU A 7 -4.23 -3.82 -6.08
CA LEU A 7 -4.25 -2.36 -6.12
C LEU A 7 -3.06 -1.80 -6.90
N LEU A 8 -1.85 -2.28 -6.62
CA LEU A 8 -0.63 -1.88 -7.34
C LEU A 8 -0.74 -2.13 -8.84
N PHE A 9 -1.27 -3.30 -9.23
CA PHE A 9 -1.48 -3.61 -10.64
C PHE A 9 -2.56 -2.73 -11.28
N ALA A 10 -3.63 -2.39 -10.55
CA ALA A 10 -4.65 -1.48 -11.04
C ALA A 10 -4.11 -0.06 -11.26
N GLU A 11 -3.25 0.45 -10.37
CA GLU A 11 -2.59 1.74 -10.54
C GLU A 11 -1.62 1.73 -11.74
N LEU A 12 -0.88 0.64 -11.94
CA LEU A 12 -0.05 0.47 -13.14
C LEU A 12 -0.89 0.49 -14.43
N CYS A 13 -2.08 -0.11 -14.44
CA CYS A 13 -2.99 -0.05 -15.58
C CYS A 13 -3.44 1.38 -15.87
N LYS A 14 -3.75 2.17 -14.83
CA LYS A 14 -4.12 3.58 -14.97
C LYS A 14 -2.95 4.41 -15.49
N TYR A 15 -1.75 4.22 -14.96
CA TYR A 15 -0.52 4.91 -15.41
C TYR A 15 -0.25 4.67 -16.90
N LEU A 16 -0.51 3.46 -17.40
CA LEU A 16 -0.32 3.12 -18.81
C LEU A 16 -1.53 3.48 -19.69
N ALA A 17 -2.66 3.87 -19.10
CA ALA A 17 -3.95 4.04 -19.78
C ALA A 17 -4.36 2.82 -20.62
N LEU A 18 -4.14 1.61 -20.08
CA LEU A 18 -4.41 0.34 -20.74
C LEU A 18 -5.29 -0.56 -19.86
N ASP A 19 -6.03 -1.47 -20.50
CA ASP A 19 -6.75 -2.49 -19.76
C ASP A 19 -5.81 -3.60 -19.21
N LYS A 20 -6.32 -4.43 -18.31
CA LYS A 20 -5.54 -5.47 -17.64
C LYS A 20 -4.93 -6.49 -18.61
N GLU A 21 -5.67 -6.87 -19.65
CA GLU A 21 -5.24 -7.86 -20.63
C GLU A 21 -4.22 -7.27 -21.62
N GLU A 22 -4.39 -6.00 -21.99
CA GLU A 22 -3.40 -5.25 -22.76
C GLU A 22 -2.07 -5.11 -22.01
N VAL A 23 -2.11 -4.73 -20.73
CA VAL A 23 -0.91 -4.62 -19.89
C VAL A 23 -0.21 -5.98 -19.79
N LYS A 24 -0.93 -7.08 -19.55
CA LYS A 24 -0.33 -8.43 -19.51
C LYS A 24 0.35 -8.80 -20.84
N ARG A 25 -0.32 -8.52 -21.96
CA ARG A 25 0.20 -8.82 -23.30
C ARG A 25 1.42 -7.97 -23.67
N LYS A 26 1.43 -6.70 -23.25
CA LYS A 26 2.59 -5.81 -23.42
C LYS A 26 3.74 -6.29 -22.54
N TRP A 27 3.47 -6.58 -21.27
CA TRP A 27 4.45 -7.03 -20.30
C TRP A 27 5.14 -8.35 -20.69
N SER A 28 4.41 -9.30 -21.28
CA SER A 28 5.00 -10.57 -21.74
C SER A 28 5.97 -10.40 -22.90
N LYS A 29 5.82 -9.35 -23.70
CA LYS A 29 6.69 -9.04 -24.84
C LYS A 29 7.90 -8.19 -24.48
N MET A 30 7.86 -7.52 -23.33
CA MET A 30 8.96 -6.66 -22.88
C MET A 30 10.13 -7.48 -22.32
N ASP A 31 11.35 -7.04 -22.59
CA ASP A 31 12.54 -7.57 -21.95
C ASP A 31 12.69 -7.05 -20.49
N GLN A 32 13.73 -7.51 -19.80
CA GLN A 32 13.94 -7.16 -18.39
C GLN A 32 14.32 -5.70 -18.16
N GLU A 33 15.08 -5.10 -19.08
CA GLU A 33 15.49 -3.71 -18.97
C GLU A 33 14.30 -2.79 -19.27
N GLU A 34 13.52 -3.08 -20.31
CA GLU A 34 12.27 -2.36 -20.59
C GLU A 34 11.31 -2.38 -19.40
N LYS A 35 11.16 -3.55 -18.75
CA LYS A 35 10.36 -3.68 -17.53
C LYS A 35 10.91 -2.82 -16.40
N ARG A 36 12.24 -2.82 -16.21
CA ARG A 36 12.91 -2.05 -15.16
C ARG A 36 12.69 -0.55 -15.35
N VAL A 37 12.88 -0.05 -16.57
CA VAL A 37 12.66 1.37 -16.92
C VAL A 37 11.20 1.77 -16.70
N LEU A 38 10.25 0.94 -17.14
CA LEU A 38 8.82 1.17 -16.95
C LEU A 38 8.44 1.26 -15.47
N ILE A 39 8.89 0.30 -14.66
CA ILE A 39 8.61 0.28 -13.22
C ILE A 39 9.25 1.47 -12.52
N LYS A 40 10.46 1.89 -12.92
CA LYS A 40 11.09 3.09 -12.37
C LYS A 40 10.24 4.34 -12.64
N GLY A 41 9.81 4.56 -13.89
CA GLY A 41 8.94 5.70 -14.22
C GLY A 41 7.61 5.67 -13.48
N PHE A 42 6.98 4.49 -13.40
CA PHE A 42 5.77 4.29 -12.62
C PHE A 42 5.96 4.64 -11.13
N VAL A 43 7.03 4.16 -10.50
CA VAL A 43 7.31 4.44 -9.08
C VAL A 43 7.68 5.90 -8.84
N ASP A 44 8.40 6.54 -9.76
CA ASP A 44 8.76 7.96 -9.66
C ASP A 44 7.48 8.84 -9.67
N GLU A 45 6.48 8.53 -10.50
CA GLU A 45 5.21 9.28 -10.55
C GLU A 45 4.23 8.87 -9.44
N TRP A 46 4.08 7.56 -9.21
CA TRP A 46 3.16 7.04 -8.20
C TRP A 46 3.65 7.32 -6.77
N GLY A 47 4.97 7.28 -6.56
CA GLY A 47 5.62 7.54 -5.27
C GLY A 47 5.51 8.98 -4.79
N VAL A 48 5.30 9.95 -5.68
CA VAL A 48 4.96 11.34 -5.29
C VAL A 48 3.59 11.37 -4.60
N ASN A 49 2.63 10.59 -5.09
CA ASN A 49 1.31 10.46 -4.48
C ASN A 49 1.32 9.52 -3.26
N PHE A 50 2.31 8.63 -3.20
CA PHE A 50 2.55 7.71 -2.10
C PHE A 50 3.69 8.25 -1.22
N HIS A 51 3.44 9.39 -0.55
CA HIS A 51 4.37 9.84 0.48
C HIS A 51 4.58 8.68 1.47
N PRO A 52 5.83 8.24 1.71
CA PRO A 52 6.08 7.26 2.74
C PRO A 52 5.42 7.78 4.02
N LEU A 53 4.66 6.91 4.68
CA LEU A 53 4.10 7.19 6.00
C LEU A 53 5.18 7.89 6.81
N SER A 54 4.84 9.01 7.44
CA SER A 54 5.78 9.69 8.33
C SER A 54 6.43 8.65 9.25
N ALA A 55 7.69 8.83 9.63
CA ALA A 55 8.37 7.88 10.52
C ALA A 55 7.52 7.55 11.77
N ARG A 56 6.72 8.53 12.22
CA ARG A 56 5.69 8.37 13.24
C ARG A 56 4.58 7.40 12.83
N SER A 57 3.90 7.63 11.72
CA SER A 57 2.79 6.76 11.24
C SER A 57 3.27 5.35 10.93
N ALA A 58 4.49 5.19 10.40
CA ALA A 58 5.10 3.88 10.16
C ALA A 58 5.36 3.15 11.48
N LYS A 59 5.94 3.83 12.48
CA LYS A 59 6.15 3.28 13.83
C LYS A 59 4.83 2.86 14.48
N GLU A 60 3.80 3.69 14.40
CA GLU A 60 2.49 3.44 14.99
C GLU A 60 1.82 2.18 14.40
N MET A 61 1.89 1.97 13.07
CA MET A 61 1.36 0.73 12.47
C MET A 61 2.14 -0.52 12.91
N ILE A 62 3.46 -0.40 13.05
CA ILE A 62 4.31 -1.51 13.52
C ILE A 62 3.96 -1.86 14.96
N GLU A 63 3.75 -0.87 15.83
CA GLU A 63 3.34 -1.09 17.23
C GLU A 63 1.97 -1.77 17.33
N VAL A 64 0.98 -1.37 16.50
CA VAL A 64 -0.32 -2.05 16.44
C VAL A 64 -0.17 -3.51 16.02
N TYR A 65 0.59 -3.80 14.96
CA TYR A 65 0.82 -5.17 14.50
C TYR A 65 1.51 -6.04 15.55
N LEU A 66 2.50 -5.51 16.27
CA LEU A 66 3.19 -6.22 17.35
C LEU A 66 2.29 -6.43 18.58
N HIS A 67 1.36 -5.51 18.86
CA HIS A 67 0.40 -5.63 19.96
C HIS A 67 -0.76 -6.57 19.65
N GLU A 68 -1.25 -6.64 18.41
CA GLU A 68 -2.31 -7.56 17.98
C GLU A 68 -1.89 -9.04 18.05
N GLY A 69 -0.59 -9.32 18.08
CA GLY A 69 -0.04 -10.67 18.30
C GLY A 69 -0.10 -11.19 19.75
N LYS A 70 -0.60 -10.40 20.70
CA LYS A 70 -0.74 -10.79 22.11
C LYS A 70 -2.23 -10.93 22.45
N PRO A 71 -2.72 -12.09 22.90
CA PRO A 71 -4.14 -12.23 23.24
C PRO A 71 -4.51 -11.25 24.36
N PRO A 72 -5.70 -10.63 24.31
CA PRO A 72 -6.08 -9.60 25.25
C PRO A 72 -6.26 -10.21 26.64
N SER A 73 -5.33 -9.93 27.55
CA SER A 73 -5.63 -10.05 28.97
C SER A 73 -6.56 -8.89 29.32
N ASN A 74 -7.79 -9.25 29.69
CA ASN A 74 -8.89 -8.36 30.03
C ASN A 74 -8.46 -7.15 30.87
N SER A 75 -8.37 -5.97 30.27
CA SER A 75 -8.84 -4.70 30.86
C SER A 75 -8.70 -3.53 29.88
N SER A 76 -9.85 -2.94 29.59
CA SER A 76 -10.11 -1.57 29.11
C SER A 76 -9.08 -0.84 28.25
N GLY A 77 -9.51 -0.63 27.00
CA GLY A 77 -9.15 0.53 26.21
C GLY A 77 -7.98 0.28 25.28
N SER A 78 -8.26 -0.15 24.05
CA SER A 78 -7.33 0.01 22.95
C SER A 78 -7.00 1.50 22.82
N LYS A 79 -5.85 1.90 23.36
CA LYS A 79 -5.29 3.26 23.24
C LYS A 79 -4.76 3.44 21.82
N LEU A 80 -5.63 3.26 20.83
CA LEU A 80 -5.37 3.79 19.50
C LEU A 80 -5.41 5.31 19.63
N PHE A 81 -4.33 5.96 19.24
CA PHE A 81 -4.27 7.42 19.23
C PHE A 81 -5.38 8.00 18.33
N PRO A 82 -5.94 9.17 18.64
CA PRO A 82 -7.12 9.72 17.96
C PRO A 82 -7.02 9.79 16.43
N GLY A 83 -5.82 10.03 15.90
CA GLY A 83 -5.58 10.09 14.46
C GLY A 83 -5.82 8.76 13.74
N LEU A 84 -5.49 7.62 14.36
CA LEU A 84 -5.67 6.30 13.76
C LEU A 84 -7.15 5.86 13.81
N LYS A 85 -7.88 6.26 14.86
CA LYS A 85 -9.34 6.08 14.95
C LYS A 85 -10.07 6.77 13.80
N SER A 86 -9.66 8.01 13.50
CA SER A 86 -10.22 8.81 12.41
C SER A 86 -9.96 8.21 11.03
N ILE A 87 -8.74 7.70 10.78
CA ILE A 87 -8.38 7.07 9.50
C ILE A 87 -9.08 5.71 9.32
N MET A 88 -9.32 4.98 10.41
CA MET A 88 -9.91 3.63 10.36
C MET A 88 -11.45 3.64 10.43
N GLY A 89 -12.08 4.81 10.48
CA GLY A 89 -13.55 4.94 10.48
C GLY A 89 -14.22 4.49 11.78
N PHE A 90 -13.48 4.39 12.88
CA PHE A 90 -14.08 4.15 14.19
C PHE A 90 -14.67 5.47 14.69
N SER A 91 -16.00 5.61 14.56
CA SER A 91 -16.71 6.73 15.16
C SER A 91 -16.53 6.74 16.69
N GLN A 92 -16.46 7.93 17.26
CA GLN A 92 -16.38 8.16 18.71
C GLN A 92 -17.56 7.53 19.45
#